data_AF-A0A401MIG1-F1
#
_entry.id   AF-A0A401MIG1-F1
#
_cell.length_a   1.000
_cell.length_b   1.000
_cell.length_c   1.000
_cell.angle_alpha   90.00
_cell.angle_beta   90.00
_cell.angle_gamma   90.00
#
_symmetry.space_group_name_H-M   'P 1'
#
loop_
_entity.id
_entity.type
_entity.pdbx_description
1 polymer ?
#
loop_
_entity_poly.entity_id
_entity_poly.type
_entity_poly.pdbx_seq_one_letter_code
_entity_poly.pdbx_strand_id
1 'polypeptide(L)' 'MKLPGEDVPTIGDIAQAHGVSVSTAHRAFTQFKNDGLIEVSRGRRAVVRSVQLHRVGESLRREPEGC' A
#
# COMPACT_ATOMS: atom_id res chain seq x y z
N MET A 1 -4.87 -3.38 -14.38
CA MET A 1 -3.46 -3.29 -13.91
C MET A 1 -3.06 -1.84 -14.11
N LYS A 2 -2.82 -1.06 -13.03
CA LYS A 2 -2.57 0.40 -13.11
C LYS A 2 -1.12 0.71 -13.43
N LEU A 3 -0.88 1.76 -14.20
CA LEU A 3 0.46 2.23 -14.54
C LEU A 3 1.05 3.11 -13.43
N PRO A 4 2.38 3.18 -13.30
CA PRO A 4 3.01 4.17 -12.42
C PRO A 4 2.67 5.60 -12.85
N GLY A 5 2.33 6.45 -11.90
CA GLY A 5 1.83 7.82 -12.13
C GLY A 5 0.31 7.92 -12.27
N GLU A 6 -0.40 6.80 -12.28
CA GLU A 6 -1.86 6.78 -12.36
C GLU A 6 -2.49 7.07 -10.99
N ASP A 7 -3.69 7.67 -10.98
CA ASP A 7 -4.40 7.97 -9.75
C ASP A 7 -4.75 6.68 -9.00
N VAL A 8 -4.45 6.66 -7.71
CA VAL A 8 -4.89 5.61 -6.80
C VAL A 8 -6.35 5.91 -6.45
N PRO A 9 -7.25 4.91 -6.56
CA PRO A 9 -8.61 5.03 -6.07
C PRO A 9 -8.65 5.47 -4.60
N THR A 10 -9.71 6.15 -4.20
CA THR A 10 -9.87 6.64 -2.83
C THR A 10 -9.96 5.47 -1.83
N ILE A 11 -9.69 5.76 -0.55
CA ILE A 11 -9.75 4.75 0.53
C ILE A 11 -11.10 4.01 0.54
N GLY A 12 -12.21 4.73 0.30
CA GLY A 12 -13.54 4.14 0.24
C GLY A 12 -13.75 3.23 -0.97
N ASP A 13 -13.17 3.57 -2.12
CA ASP A 13 -13.25 2.77 -3.35
C ASP A 13 -12.43 1.48 -3.20
N ILE A 14 -11.24 1.55 -2.60
CA ILE A 14 -10.44 0.36 -2.25
C ILE A 14 -11.18 -0.52 -1.24
N ALA A 15 -11.77 0.08 -0.21
CA ALA A 15 -12.55 -0.65 0.79
C ALA A 15 -13.70 -1.42 0.14
N GLN A 16 -14.43 -0.80 -0.79
CA GLN A 16 -15.53 -1.42 -1.52
C GLN A 16 -15.04 -2.49 -2.50
N ALA A 17 -14.02 -2.21 -3.31
CA ALA A 17 -13.48 -3.14 -4.30
C ALA A 17 -12.92 -4.43 -3.67
N HIS A 18 -12.34 -4.33 -2.47
CA HIS A 18 -11.77 -5.47 -1.75
C HIS A 18 -12.67 -6.01 -0.63
N GLY A 19 -13.84 -5.41 -0.38
CA GLY A 19 -14.76 -5.83 0.68
C GLY A 19 -14.19 -5.68 2.10
N VAL A 20 -13.27 -4.75 2.32
CA VAL A 20 -12.64 -4.50 3.63
C VAL A 20 -13.18 -3.25 4.30
N SER A 21 -13.06 -3.15 5.62
CA SER A 21 -13.43 -1.93 6.33
C SER A 21 -12.54 -0.75 5.92
N VAL A 22 -13.12 0.46 5.93
CA VAL A 22 -12.41 1.72 5.63
C VAL A 22 -11.19 1.89 6.53
N SER A 23 -11.27 1.52 7.81
CA SER A 23 -10.14 1.54 8.76
C SER A 23 -8.99 0.64 8.33
N THR A 24 -9.28 -0.51 7.71
CA THR A 24 -8.28 -1.43 7.16
C THR A 24 -7.63 -0.83 5.91
N ALA A 25 -8.43 -0.30 4.98
CA ALA A 25 -7.93 0.39 3.80
C ALA A 25 -7.04 1.60 4.18
N HIS A 26 -7.42 2.35 5.22
CA HIS A 26 -6.62 3.46 5.73
C HIS A 26 -5.27 3.01 6.31
N ARG A 27 -5.25 1.90 7.06
CA ARG A 27 -4.00 1.30 7.57
C ARG A 27 -3.09 0.85 6.42
N ALA A 28 -3.65 0.19 5.41
CA ALA A 28 -2.92 -0.21 4.22
C ALA A 28 -2.31 1.00 3.48
N PHE A 29 -3.09 2.07 3.28
CA PHE A 29 -2.58 3.32 2.71
C PHE A 29 -1.43 3.94 3.51
N THR A 30 -1.51 3.86 4.84
CA THR A 30 -0.45 4.35 5.73
C THR A 30 0.83 3.52 5.56
N GLN A 31 0.71 2.19 5.47
CA GLN A 31 1.83 1.32 5.15
C GLN A 31 2.42 1.62 3.77
N PHE A 32 1.60 1.66 2.71
CA PHE A 32 2.08 1.96 1.36
C PHE A 32 2.79 3.32 1.26
N LYS A 33 2.35 4.31 2.03
CA LYS A 33 3.03 5.60 2.13
C LYS A 33 4.39 5.46 2.84
N ASN A 34 4.45 4.73 3.95
CA ASN A 34 5.69 4.48 4.69
C ASN A 34 6.70 3.69 3.86
N ASP A 35 6.24 2.70 3.11
CA ASP A 35 7.04 1.91 2.16
C ASP A 35 7.41 2.70 0.89
N GLY A 36 6.90 3.92 0.74
CA GLY A 36 7.19 4.79 -0.40
C GLY A 36 6.53 4.36 -1.71
N LEU A 37 5.60 3.40 -1.68
CA LEU A 37 4.90 2.84 -2.84
C LEU A 37 3.85 3.80 -3.43
N ILE A 38 3.31 4.69 -2.60
CA ILE A 38 2.36 5.72 -3.01
C ILE A 38 2.81 7.09 -2.54
N GLU A 39 2.48 8.11 -3.32
CA GLU A 39 2.63 9.50 -2.92
C GLU A 39 1.25 10.13 -2.71
N VAL A 40 1.06 10.73 -1.53
CA VAL A 40 -0.21 11.34 -1.13
C VAL A 40 0.00 12.84 -0.99
N SER A 41 -0.43 13.61 -1.99
CA SER A 41 -0.44 15.08 -1.89
C SER A 41 -1.67 15.53 -1.12
N ARG A 42 -1.49 16.27 -0.02
CA ARG A 42 -2.61 16.80 0.79
C ARG A 42 -3.54 17.64 -0.10
N GLY A 43 -4.80 17.22 -0.25
CA GLY A 43 -5.80 17.88 -1.10
C GLY A 43 -5.86 17.39 -2.55
N ARG A 44 -5.04 16.42 -2.97
CA ARG A 44 -5.11 15.78 -4.30
C ARG A 44 -4.96 14.26 -4.20
N ARG A 45 -5.45 13.58 -5.24
CA ARG A 45 -5.48 12.12 -5.38
C ARG A 45 -4.10 11.51 -5.10
N ALA A 46 -4.07 10.36 -4.43
CA ALA A 46 -2.84 9.60 -4.27
C ALA A 46 -2.40 9.08 -5.64
N VAL A 47 -1.10 8.98 -5.91
CA VAL A 47 -0.56 8.45 -7.17
C VAL A 47 0.33 7.24 -6.89
N VAL A 48 0.24 6.23 -7.76
CA VAL A 48 1.08 5.02 -7.67
C VAL A 48 2.50 5.42 -8.04
N ARG A 49 3.47 5.25 -7.14
CA ARG A 49 4.88 5.36 -7.54
C ARG A 49 5.28 4.09 -8.27
N SER A 50 6.17 4.21 -9.26
CA SER A 50 6.85 3.06 -9.85
C SER A 50 7.54 2.30 -8.73
N VAL A 51 6.97 1.16 -8.34
CA VAL A 51 7.63 0.25 -7.41
C VAL A 51 8.79 -0.33 -8.20
N GLN A 52 9.98 0.23 -8.01
CA GLN A 52 11.21 -0.39 -8.47
C GLN A 52 11.28 -1.68 -7.66
N LEU A 53 10.84 -2.80 -8.24
CA LEU A 53 10.89 -4.13 -7.64
C LEU A 53 12.37 -4.49 -7.40
N HIS A 54 12.97 -3.90 -6.37
CA HIS A 54 14.16 -4.42 -5.76
C HIS A 54 13.74 -5.76 -5.17
N ARG A 55 14.14 -6.83 -5.85
CA ARG A 55 13.92 -8.22 -5.47
C ARG A 55 14.45 -8.43 -4.05
N VAL A 56 13.60 -8.27 -3.04
CA VAL A 56 13.88 -8.71 -1.68
C VAL A 56 13.70 -10.23 -1.63
N GLY A 57 14.74 -10.94 -2.07
CA GLY A 57 15.11 -12.14 -1.33
C GLY A 57 15.61 -11.69 0.05
N GLU A 58 15.38 -12.49 1.09
CA GLU A 58 15.76 -12.22 2.50
C GLU A 58 14.73 -11.30 3.21
N SER A 59 13.93 -11.70 4.21
CA SER A 59 14.12 -12.67 5.28
C SER A 59 12.79 -13.34 5.66
N LEU A 60 12.57 -14.57 5.19
CA LEU A 60 11.68 -15.52 5.88
C LEU A 60 12.42 -16.10 7.09
N ARG A 61 12.75 -15.28 8.10
CA ARG A 61 13.13 -15.77 9.43
C ARG A 61 12.76 -14.71 10.46
N ARG A 62 11.56 -14.84 11.03
CA ARG A 62 11.28 -14.53 12.43
C ARG A 62 10.12 -15.41 12.89
N GLU A 63 10.45 -16.70 13.04
CA GLU A 63 9.95 -17.45 14.19
C GLU A 63 10.89 -17.10 15.35
N PRO A 64 10.41 -16.32 16.33
CA PRO A 64 10.65 -16.66 17.72
C PRO A 64 9.27 -16.71 18.38
N GLU A 65 8.91 -17.61 19.28
CA GLU A 65 9.60 -18.29 20.37
C GLU A 65 8.45 -19.16 20.96
N GLY A 66 8.62 -20.45 21.24
CA GLY A 66 9.52 -20.97 22.25
C GLY A 66 8.69 -21.45 23.45
N CYS A 67 8.50 -22.77 23.49
CA CYS A 67 7.79 -23.61 24.49
C CYS A 67 6.26 -23.73 24.37
#